data_AF-A0A5J5BS16-F1
#
_entry.id   AF-A0A5J5BS16-F1
#
_cell.length_a   1.000
_cell.length_b   1.000
_cell.length_c   1.000
_cell.angle_alpha   90.00
_cell.angle_beta   90.00
_cell.angle_gamma   90.00
#
_symmetry.space_group_name_H-M   'P 1'
#
loop_
_entity.id
_entity.type
_entity.pdbx_description
1 polymer ?
#
loop_
_entity_poly.entity_id
_entity_poly.type
_entity_poly.pdbx_seq_one_letter_code
_entity_poly.pdbx_strand_id
1 'polypeptide(L)'
;MRDLVLHPNNRERLVSAHTSAGKTVVALYAIAMSLQNKQRVIYTSPIKAFSNQKYREFKEEFSDVGLMTGDVTIEPNASCLVMTTEIWRSMQYKGSEVVREVAWIIFDECLFATETFSIGLNMPVKTVVFSNVLKFDGDKFKWISSGEYIQMTGRAGCGGIDERGICILMVDEKLERSTAKTMLKGSADCLNSAFHLSYNMLLNQMRCEDGDPENLLRNSFYQFQADWAIPDLEKQAKDLEEERDSIVIEEEDSLENYYSLLQQYKSLKEDLRDIVFSPRYCLPFLQPGRLVCIQCTRSDENSPSLSIEDQVTWGVIINFERVKDLSEYNASRKPEDANYTVDVLTRCGVRKGEVAKKTIKIVPLKEPGEPIVVSVPISEINSLSSVRLVISKDLLPRHEGYVRILMNVVAFYICFSNKRLFSILYFISFVCDALDGWFARKLNQGSFQAWLYFRVIACFRYCQPLVADVQAKLVIKK
;
A
#
# COMPACT_ATOMS: atom_id res chain seq x y z
N MET A 1 -13.49 -19.17 14.75
CA MET A 1 -14.06 -20.40 14.15
C MET A 1 -12.94 -21.39 13.83
N ARG A 2 -12.29 -21.96 14.86
CA ARG A 2 -11.28 -23.04 14.77
C ARG A 2 -11.26 -23.72 16.14
N ASP A 3 -11.19 -25.05 16.15
CA ASP A 3 -11.25 -25.85 17.38
C ASP A 3 -9.95 -26.65 17.44
N LEU A 4 -9.33 -26.74 18.62
CA LEU A 4 -8.08 -27.44 18.85
C LEU A 4 -8.37 -28.76 19.58
N VAL A 5 -7.88 -29.87 19.01
CA VAL A 5 -8.04 -31.22 19.54
C VAL A 5 -6.66 -31.78 19.88
N LEU A 6 -6.39 -32.07 21.15
CA LEU A 6 -5.08 -32.55 21.65
C LEU A 6 -5.12 -34.05 21.95
N HIS A 7 -4.33 -34.85 21.22
CA HIS A 7 -4.16 -36.30 21.43
C HIS A 7 -2.93 -36.59 22.31
N PRO A 8 -2.95 -37.61 23.20
CA PRO A 8 -1.81 -38.04 24.03
C PRO A 8 -0.59 -38.66 23.28
N ASN A 9 -0.53 -38.62 21.93
CA ASN A 9 0.62 -39.11 21.15
C ASN A 9 1.53 -37.96 20.66
N ASN A 10 1.61 -36.86 21.40
CA ASN A 10 2.44 -35.69 21.07
C ASN A 10 2.15 -35.08 19.68
N ARG A 11 0.90 -35.13 19.21
CA ARG A 11 0.50 -34.42 17.98
C ARG A 11 -0.76 -33.59 18.24
N GLU A 12 -0.55 -32.30 18.45
CA GLU A 12 -1.61 -31.30 18.48
C GLU A 12 -2.29 -31.24 17.10
N ARG A 13 -3.63 -31.27 17.06
CA ARG A 13 -4.37 -31.15 15.81
C ARG A 13 -5.30 -29.94 15.89
N LEU A 14 -5.01 -28.93 15.07
CA LEU A 14 -5.89 -27.78 14.89
C LEU A 14 -6.88 -28.07 13.75
N VAL A 15 -8.18 -28.03 14.04
CA VAL A 15 -9.25 -28.22 13.06
C VAL A 15 -9.85 -26.86 12.70
N SER A 16 -9.42 -26.31 11.57
CA SER A 16 -9.98 -25.10 10.98
C SER A 16 -10.93 -25.46 9.84
N ALA A 17 -12.20 -25.12 9.98
CA ALA A 17 -13.27 -25.38 9.02
C ALA A 17 -14.41 -24.36 9.22
N HIS A 18 -15.47 -24.39 8.43
CA HIS A 18 -16.70 -23.63 8.71
C HIS A 18 -17.59 -24.39 9.71
N THR A 19 -18.51 -23.73 10.42
CA THR A 19 -19.42 -24.38 11.40
C THR A 19 -20.25 -25.50 10.79
N SER A 20 -20.60 -25.37 9.50
CA SER A 20 -21.33 -26.39 8.73
C SER A 20 -20.48 -27.59 8.31
N ALA A 21 -19.17 -27.58 8.53
CA ALA A 21 -18.26 -28.63 8.09
C ALA A 21 -18.08 -29.78 9.11
N GLY A 22 -18.83 -29.76 10.23
CA GLY A 22 -18.86 -30.88 11.18
C GLY A 22 -17.71 -30.92 12.19
N LYS A 23 -17.13 -29.78 12.59
CA LYS A 23 -16.07 -29.75 13.62
C LYS A 23 -16.50 -30.39 14.94
N THR A 24 -17.77 -30.21 15.31
CA THR A 24 -18.39 -30.83 16.48
C THR A 24 -18.23 -32.35 16.44
N VAL A 25 -18.26 -32.98 15.27
CA VAL A 25 -18.06 -34.43 15.12
C VAL A 25 -16.65 -34.84 15.55
N VAL A 26 -15.63 -34.02 15.29
CA VAL A 26 -14.26 -34.30 15.74
C VAL A 26 -14.15 -34.21 17.26
N ALA A 27 -14.81 -33.21 17.86
CA ALA A 27 -14.88 -33.08 19.32
C ALA A 27 -15.66 -34.25 19.96
N LEU A 28 -16.81 -34.61 19.42
CA LEU A 28 -17.62 -35.77 19.85
C LEU A 28 -16.82 -37.07 19.73
N TYR A 29 -16.05 -37.25 18.65
CA TYR A 29 -15.20 -38.42 18.46
C TYR A 29 -14.09 -38.50 19.51
N ALA A 30 -13.45 -37.37 19.85
CA ALA A 30 -12.45 -37.32 20.90
C ALA A 30 -13.06 -37.63 22.29
N ILE A 31 -14.27 -37.13 22.57
CA ILE A 31 -15.01 -37.45 23.79
C ILE A 31 -15.34 -38.95 23.84
N ALA A 32 -15.91 -39.51 22.78
CA ALA A 32 -16.26 -40.92 22.69
C ALA A 32 -15.05 -41.85 22.87
N MET A 33 -13.92 -41.57 22.22
CA MET A 33 -12.69 -42.34 22.41
C MET A 33 -12.16 -42.26 23.85
N SER A 34 -12.25 -41.08 24.48
CA SER A 34 -11.80 -40.90 25.87
C SER A 34 -12.64 -41.73 26.83
N LEU A 35 -13.97 -41.67 26.68
CA LEU A 35 -14.90 -42.46 27.47
C LEU A 35 -14.68 -43.96 27.27
N GLN A 36 -14.45 -44.40 26.03
CA GLN A 36 -14.15 -45.81 25.72
C GLN A 36 -12.85 -46.30 26.39
N ASN A 37 -11.85 -45.42 26.48
CA ASN A 37 -10.58 -45.70 27.14
C ASN A 37 -10.61 -45.49 28.66
N LYS A 38 -11.77 -45.16 29.24
CA LYS A 38 -11.93 -44.81 30.67
C LYS A 38 -11.02 -43.66 31.11
N GLN A 39 -10.84 -42.69 30.23
CA GLN A 39 -10.04 -41.50 30.47
C GLN A 39 -10.94 -40.27 30.61
N ARG A 40 -10.49 -39.27 31.36
CA ARG A 40 -11.20 -37.99 31.44
C ARG A 40 -10.94 -37.12 30.22
N VAL A 41 -11.98 -36.42 29.79
CA VAL A 41 -11.94 -35.43 28.72
C VAL A 41 -12.53 -34.11 29.20
N ILE A 42 -11.88 -33.01 28.83
CA ILE A 42 -12.35 -31.67 29.16
C ILE A 42 -12.69 -30.94 27.87
N TYR A 43 -13.89 -30.35 27.84
CA TYR A 43 -14.32 -29.42 26.82
C TYR A 43 -14.34 -28.01 27.39
N THR A 44 -13.51 -27.13 26.85
CA THR A 44 -13.49 -25.72 27.27
C THR A 44 -14.21 -24.86 26.24
N SER A 45 -14.99 -23.90 26.72
CA SER A 45 -15.59 -22.85 25.89
C SER A 45 -15.34 -21.47 26.48
N PRO A 46 -15.26 -20.41 25.67
CA PRO A 46 -14.93 -19.06 26.15
C PRO A 46 -16.07 -18.40 26.95
N ILE A 47 -17.32 -18.84 26.79
CA ILE A 47 -18.48 -18.15 27.37
C ILE A 47 -19.38 -19.16 28.10
N LYS A 48 -19.83 -18.80 29.31
CA LYS A 48 -20.73 -19.61 30.15
C LYS A 48 -21.99 -20.08 29.42
N ALA A 49 -22.63 -19.20 28.64
CA ALA A 49 -23.83 -19.53 27.87
C ALA A 49 -23.57 -20.69 26.90
N PHE A 50 -22.39 -20.69 26.27
CA PHE A 50 -21.99 -21.73 25.35
C PHE A 50 -21.59 -23.03 26.07
N SER A 51 -20.93 -22.94 27.23
CA SER A 51 -20.70 -24.10 28.11
C SER A 51 -22.01 -24.78 28.48
N ASN A 52 -23.03 -24.01 28.86
CA ASN A 52 -24.35 -24.53 29.22
C ASN A 52 -25.05 -25.18 28.04
N GLN A 53 -24.95 -24.60 26.84
CA GLN A 53 -25.48 -25.19 25.62
C GLN A 53 -24.79 -26.52 25.30
N LYS A 54 -23.45 -26.53 25.28
CA LYS A 54 -22.66 -27.74 24.98
C LYS A 54 -22.84 -28.84 26.01
N TYR A 55 -22.99 -28.47 27.29
CA TYR A 55 -23.34 -29.43 28.33
C TYR A 55 -24.65 -30.15 28.02
N ARG A 56 -25.70 -29.43 27.61
CA ARG A 56 -26.99 -30.06 27.25
C ARG A 56 -26.85 -30.96 26.03
N GLU A 57 -26.20 -30.47 24.98
CA GLU A 57 -25.94 -31.24 23.76
C GLU A 57 -25.16 -32.53 24.06
N PHE A 58 -24.10 -32.45 24.88
CA PHE A 58 -23.31 -33.62 25.25
C PHE A 58 -24.02 -34.53 26.24
N LYS A 59 -24.88 -34.01 27.13
CA LYS A 59 -25.67 -34.84 28.06
C LYS A 59 -26.76 -35.63 27.34
N GLU A 60 -27.25 -35.14 26.20
CA GLU A 60 -28.14 -35.89 25.32
C GLU A 60 -27.41 -37.05 24.61
N GLU A 61 -26.16 -36.84 24.21
CA GLU A 61 -25.34 -37.83 23.48
C GLU A 61 -24.62 -38.84 24.40
N PHE A 62 -24.16 -38.38 25.57
CA PHE A 62 -23.35 -39.12 26.53
C PHE A 62 -23.95 -39.01 27.95
N SER A 63 -24.01 -40.12 28.67
CA SER A 63 -24.56 -40.15 30.04
C SER A 63 -23.63 -39.52 31.08
N ASP A 64 -22.31 -39.61 30.87
CA ASP A 64 -21.27 -39.23 31.84
C ASP A 64 -20.64 -37.86 31.53
N VAL A 65 -21.47 -36.81 31.64
CA VAL A 65 -21.10 -35.41 31.37
C VAL A 65 -21.43 -34.52 32.57
N GLY A 66 -20.45 -33.73 32.99
CA GLY A 66 -20.54 -32.70 34.03
C GLY A 66 -20.27 -31.29 33.49
N LEU A 67 -20.62 -30.29 34.28
CA LEU A 67 -20.45 -28.87 33.97
C LEU A 67 -19.71 -28.16 35.12
N MET A 68 -18.68 -27.39 34.81
CA MET A 68 -17.99 -26.55 35.79
C MET A 68 -17.84 -25.12 35.26
N THR A 69 -18.66 -24.22 35.78
CA THR A 69 -18.58 -22.78 35.50
C THR A 69 -18.33 -22.04 36.81
N GLY A 70 -18.02 -20.74 36.75
CA GLY A 70 -17.85 -19.91 37.95
C GLY A 70 -19.08 -19.84 38.86
N ASP A 71 -20.27 -20.10 38.33
CA ASP A 71 -21.53 -19.94 39.07
C ASP A 71 -22.15 -21.29 39.45
N VAL A 72 -21.99 -22.30 38.58
CA VAL A 72 -22.69 -23.58 38.69
C VAL A 72 -21.71 -24.71 38.43
N THR A 73 -21.74 -25.70 39.33
CA THR A 73 -20.97 -26.94 39.23
C THR A 73 -21.94 -28.12 39.30
N ILE A 74 -21.97 -28.95 38.26
CA ILE A 74 -22.85 -30.12 38.14
C ILE A 74 -21.98 -31.33 37.81
N GLU A 75 -22.15 -32.42 38.57
CA GLU A 75 -21.43 -33.69 38.37
C GLU A 75 -19.92 -33.50 38.11
N PRO A 76 -19.17 -32.85 39.03
CA PRO A 76 -17.74 -32.56 38.83
C PRO A 76 -16.86 -33.81 38.73
N ASN A 77 -17.41 -34.96 39.11
CA ASN A 77 -16.73 -36.25 39.03
C ASN A 77 -16.95 -36.97 37.68
N ALA A 78 -17.71 -36.39 36.75
CA ALA A 78 -17.95 -36.98 35.45
C ALA A 78 -16.66 -37.20 34.64
N SER A 79 -16.69 -38.17 33.71
CA SER A 79 -15.56 -38.43 32.82
C SER A 79 -15.44 -37.38 31.71
N CYS A 80 -16.55 -36.78 31.26
CA CYS A 80 -16.54 -35.62 30.37
C CYS A 80 -16.93 -34.36 31.16
N LEU A 81 -16.06 -33.35 31.19
CA LEU A 81 -16.34 -32.08 31.87
C LEU A 81 -16.39 -30.93 30.87
N VAL A 82 -17.54 -30.27 30.78
CA VAL A 82 -17.68 -29.00 30.08
C VAL A 82 -17.38 -27.86 31.06
N MET A 83 -16.46 -26.97 30.73
CA MET A 83 -16.09 -25.87 31.61
C MET A 83 -15.71 -24.59 30.88
N THR A 84 -15.67 -23.47 31.59
CA THR A 84 -15.08 -22.25 31.03
C THR A 84 -13.56 -22.28 31.14
N THR A 85 -12.89 -21.50 30.30
CA THR A 85 -11.42 -21.41 30.29
C THR A 85 -10.86 -20.90 31.62
N GLU A 86 -11.59 -20.07 32.36
CA GLU A 86 -11.16 -19.57 33.67
C GLU A 86 -11.18 -20.66 34.76
N ILE A 87 -12.18 -21.55 34.73
CA ILE A 87 -12.27 -22.66 35.68
C ILE A 87 -11.18 -23.67 35.42
N TRP A 88 -10.96 -24.02 34.14
CA TRP A 88 -9.83 -24.86 33.75
C TRP A 88 -8.50 -24.29 34.23
N ARG A 89 -8.26 -23.00 33.98
CA ARG A 89 -7.06 -22.30 34.42
C ARG A 89 -6.91 -22.29 35.95
N SER A 90 -7.98 -22.07 36.69
CA SER A 90 -7.98 -22.11 38.16
C SER A 90 -7.61 -23.50 38.68
N MET A 91 -8.13 -24.57 38.08
CA MET A 91 -7.81 -25.96 38.44
C MET A 91 -6.35 -26.31 38.19
N GLN A 92 -5.78 -25.81 37.10
CA GLN A 92 -4.38 -26.03 36.76
C GLN A 92 -3.45 -25.36 37.77
N TYR A 93 -3.72 -24.11 38.17
CA TYR A 93 -2.94 -23.42 39.20
C TYR A 93 -3.08 -24.06 40.59
N LYS A 94 -4.25 -24.57 40.92
CA LYS A 94 -4.52 -25.23 42.21
C LYS A 94 -3.99 -26.67 42.28
N GLY A 95 -3.49 -27.22 41.18
CA GLY A 95 -2.98 -28.60 41.13
C GLY A 95 -4.06 -29.64 41.42
N SER A 96 -5.29 -29.42 40.94
CA SER A 96 -6.41 -30.35 41.17
C SER A 96 -6.10 -31.77 40.66
N GLU A 97 -6.48 -32.80 41.41
CA GLU A 97 -6.29 -34.21 41.02
C GLU A 97 -6.95 -34.54 39.68
N VAL A 98 -8.04 -33.84 39.33
CA VAL A 98 -8.73 -33.95 38.04
C VAL A 98 -7.76 -33.73 36.87
N VAL A 99 -6.79 -32.82 37.01
CA VAL A 99 -5.81 -32.50 35.95
C VAL A 99 -4.89 -33.69 35.63
N ARG A 100 -4.68 -34.62 36.57
CA ARG A 100 -3.81 -35.80 36.37
C ARG A 100 -4.49 -36.92 35.58
N GLU A 101 -5.81 -36.93 35.52
CA GLU A 101 -6.61 -38.01 34.90
C GLU A 101 -7.09 -37.66 33.49
N VAL A 102 -6.85 -36.43 33.05
CA VAL A 102 -7.32 -35.90 31.77
C VAL A 102 -6.39 -36.35 30.65
N ALA A 103 -6.95 -37.08 29.68
CA ALA A 103 -6.23 -37.50 28.49
C ALA A 103 -6.45 -36.56 27.30
N TRP A 104 -7.59 -35.88 27.25
CA TRP A 104 -7.96 -35.00 26.13
C TRP A 104 -8.50 -33.67 26.64
N ILE A 105 -8.00 -32.59 26.04
CA ILE A 105 -8.53 -31.24 26.24
C ILE A 105 -8.94 -30.72 24.87
N ILE A 106 -10.20 -30.33 24.76
CA ILE A 106 -10.80 -29.74 23.58
C ILE A 106 -10.97 -28.26 23.89
N PHE A 107 -10.24 -27.43 23.15
CA PHE A 107 -10.45 -25.98 23.19
C PHE A 107 -11.39 -25.61 22.07
N ASP A 108 -12.60 -25.22 22.46
CA ASP A 108 -13.53 -24.63 21.54
C ASP A 108 -13.21 -23.15 21.35
N GLU A 109 -13.17 -22.78 20.08
CA GLU A 109 -13.12 -21.42 19.55
C GLU A 109 -11.81 -20.61 19.64
N CYS A 110 -11.49 -19.97 18.51
CA CYS A 110 -10.65 -18.77 18.48
C CYS A 110 -11.30 -17.66 19.30
N LEU A 111 -10.53 -17.06 20.19
CA LEU A 111 -10.96 -15.84 20.86
C LEU A 111 -10.88 -14.66 19.87
N PHE A 112 -12.03 -14.10 19.52
CA PHE A 112 -12.09 -12.79 18.90
C PHE A 112 -12.15 -11.75 20.00
N ALA A 113 -11.10 -10.95 20.10
CA ALA A 113 -10.98 -9.94 21.13
C ALA A 113 -10.67 -8.59 20.51
N THR A 114 -11.22 -7.55 21.13
CA THR A 114 -10.79 -6.18 20.91
C THR A 114 -9.49 -5.91 21.67
N GLU A 115 -8.82 -4.83 21.32
CA GLU A 115 -7.53 -4.41 21.90
C GLU A 115 -7.51 -4.44 23.43
N THR A 116 -8.60 -4.08 24.10
CA THR A 116 -8.72 -4.08 25.57
C THR A 116 -8.35 -5.41 26.23
N PHE A 117 -8.53 -6.53 25.53
CA PHE A 117 -8.14 -7.85 26.02
C PHE A 117 -6.62 -7.98 26.20
N SER A 118 -5.84 -7.29 25.35
CA SER A 118 -4.38 -7.32 25.40
C SER A 118 -3.82 -6.68 26.68
N ILE A 119 -4.60 -5.83 27.35
CA ILE A 119 -4.19 -5.10 28.56
C ILE A 119 -4.61 -5.84 29.83
N GLY A 120 -5.83 -6.37 29.87
CA GLY A 120 -6.50 -6.74 31.12
C GLY A 120 -6.27 -8.15 31.66
N LEU A 121 -5.74 -9.09 30.88
CA LEU A 121 -5.62 -10.49 31.30
C LEU A 121 -4.27 -11.11 30.93
N ASN A 122 -3.65 -11.81 31.88
CA ASN A 122 -2.42 -12.57 31.62
C ASN A 122 -2.74 -13.91 30.93
N MET A 123 -3.43 -13.91 29.78
CA MET A 123 -3.79 -15.12 29.04
C MET A 123 -2.88 -15.24 27.80
N PRO A 124 -1.78 -16.00 27.87
CA PRO A 124 -0.94 -16.25 26.70
C PRO A 124 -1.66 -17.20 25.72
N VAL A 125 -1.44 -16.98 24.43
CA VAL A 125 -2.01 -17.77 23.33
C VAL A 125 -0.89 -18.20 22.38
N LYS A 126 -1.00 -19.37 21.74
CA LYS A 126 0.03 -19.84 20.79
C LYS A 126 0.17 -18.94 19.55
N THR A 127 -0.94 -18.37 19.10
CA THR A 127 -0.98 -17.59 17.86
C THR A 127 -1.91 -16.38 18.01
N VAL A 128 -1.42 -15.21 17.64
CA VAL A 128 -2.20 -13.97 17.52
C VAL A 128 -2.41 -13.67 16.04
N VAL A 129 -3.64 -13.31 15.67
CA VAL A 129 -4.00 -12.96 14.29
C VAL A 129 -4.62 -11.58 14.28
N PHE A 130 -4.03 -10.66 13.54
CA PHE A 130 -4.61 -9.34 13.27
C PHE A 130 -5.47 -9.43 12.03
N SER A 131 -6.76 -9.12 12.19
CA SER A 131 -7.71 -9.04 11.07
C SER A 131 -7.53 -7.76 10.24
N ASN A 132 -7.12 -6.67 10.90
CA ASN A 132 -6.85 -5.39 10.27
C ASN A 132 -5.71 -4.68 11.03
N VAL A 133 -4.95 -3.89 10.30
CA VAL A 133 -3.84 -3.04 10.77
C VAL A 133 -4.26 -1.59 10.98
N LEU A 134 -5.49 -1.24 10.59
CA LEU A 134 -6.12 0.06 10.83
C LEU A 134 -7.09 -0.04 12.01
N LYS A 135 -6.96 0.89 12.95
CA LYS A 135 -7.81 1.07 14.14
C LYS A 135 -8.50 2.43 14.07
N PHE A 136 -9.69 2.53 14.65
CA PHE A 136 -10.43 3.79 14.78
C PHE A 136 -10.34 4.29 16.23
N ASP A 137 -9.76 5.47 16.43
CA ASP A 137 -9.57 6.07 17.77
C ASP A 137 -10.75 6.95 18.23
N GLY A 138 -11.83 7.03 17.43
CA GLY A 138 -12.98 7.91 17.68
C GLY A 138 -13.10 9.06 16.68
N ASP A 139 -11.96 9.53 16.16
CA ASP A 139 -11.90 10.60 15.16
C ASP A 139 -11.47 10.10 13.77
N LYS A 140 -10.36 9.34 13.72
CA LYS A 140 -9.72 8.94 12.47
C LYS A 140 -9.28 7.48 12.51
N PHE A 141 -9.19 6.87 11.32
CA PHE A 141 -8.50 5.59 11.16
C PHE A 141 -7.00 5.83 11.17
N LYS A 142 -6.31 5.14 12.07
CA LYS A 142 -4.86 5.22 12.28
C LYS A 142 -4.26 3.81 12.16
N TRP A 143 -3.03 3.73 11.68
CA TRP A 143 -2.25 2.49 11.75
C TRP A 143 -1.93 2.15 13.20
N ILE A 144 -1.99 0.86 13.53
CA ILE A 144 -1.56 0.35 14.83
C ILE A 144 -0.12 0.82 15.11
N SER A 145 0.12 1.38 16.29
CA SER A 145 1.46 1.83 16.68
C SER A 145 2.38 0.64 17.01
N SER A 146 3.69 0.87 17.07
CA SER A 146 4.63 -0.16 17.50
C SER A 146 4.38 -0.60 18.94
N GLY A 147 4.01 0.32 19.84
CA GLY A 147 3.65 -0.01 21.22
C GLY A 147 2.43 -0.93 21.32
N GLU A 148 1.34 -0.57 20.65
CA GLU A 148 0.11 -1.37 20.58
C GLU A 148 0.37 -2.76 19.95
N TYR A 149 1.15 -2.79 18.87
CA TYR A 149 1.55 -4.03 18.22
C TYR A 149 2.35 -4.93 19.17
N ILE A 150 3.37 -4.40 19.85
CA ILE A 150 4.18 -5.16 20.82
C ILE A 150 3.29 -5.69 21.96
N GLN A 151 2.35 -4.89 22.45
CA GLN A 151 1.44 -5.30 23.53
C GLN A 151 0.52 -6.45 23.12
N MET A 152 -0.07 -6.37 21.92
CA MET A 152 -0.95 -7.43 21.40
C MET A 152 -0.17 -8.70 21.03
N THR A 153 0.97 -8.55 20.36
CA THR A 153 1.82 -9.67 19.95
C THR A 153 2.54 -10.33 21.10
N GLY A 154 2.81 -9.61 22.20
CA GLY A 154 3.39 -10.14 23.43
C GLY A 154 2.52 -11.19 24.12
N ARG A 155 1.27 -11.38 23.70
CA ARG A 155 0.42 -12.50 24.13
C ARG A 155 0.71 -13.79 23.36
N ALA A 156 1.45 -13.73 22.25
CA ALA A 156 1.81 -14.89 21.44
C ALA A 156 2.98 -15.67 22.06
N GLY A 157 2.79 -16.97 22.25
CA GLY A 157 3.79 -17.90 22.78
C GLY A 157 3.61 -18.15 24.28
N CYS A 158 3.25 -19.37 24.63
CA CYS A 158 3.17 -19.81 26.02
C CYS A 158 4.53 -20.31 26.49
N GLY A 159 5.17 -19.57 27.42
CA GLY A 159 6.45 -19.95 28.00
C GLY A 159 6.43 -21.36 28.59
N GLY A 160 7.33 -22.23 28.12
CA GLY A 160 7.47 -23.62 28.56
C GLY A 160 6.66 -24.65 27.78
N ILE A 161 5.74 -24.23 26.89
CA ILE A 161 4.91 -25.13 26.07
C ILE A 161 5.18 -24.92 24.58
N ASP A 162 5.25 -23.67 24.13
CA ASP A 162 5.49 -23.35 22.72
C ASP A 162 6.97 -23.01 22.45
N GLU A 163 7.52 -23.56 21.36
CA GLU A 163 8.88 -23.21 20.89
C GLU A 163 8.98 -21.74 20.41
N ARG A 164 7.87 -21.20 19.90
CA ARG A 164 7.77 -19.83 19.39
C ARG A 164 6.33 -19.33 19.38
N GLY A 165 6.15 -18.03 19.62
CA GLY A 165 4.88 -17.35 19.37
C GLY A 165 4.71 -17.05 17.89
N ILE A 166 3.51 -17.30 17.34
CA ILE A 166 3.20 -17.00 15.94
C ILE A 166 2.31 -15.76 15.89
N CYS A 167 2.69 -14.78 15.06
CA CYS A 167 1.86 -13.63 14.77
C CYS A 167 1.55 -13.57 13.27
N ILE A 168 0.27 -13.49 12.93
CA ILE A 168 -0.20 -13.38 11.55
C ILE A 168 -0.88 -12.02 11.38
N LEU A 169 -0.36 -11.24 10.44
CA LEU A 169 -0.90 -9.93 10.11
C LEU A 169 -1.65 -10.02 8.78
N MET A 170 -2.96 -9.75 8.79
CA MET A 170 -3.74 -9.62 7.56
C MET A 170 -3.58 -8.19 7.04
N VAL A 171 -2.96 -8.05 5.87
CA VAL A 171 -2.66 -6.76 5.24
C VAL A 171 -3.43 -6.68 3.94
N ASP A 172 -4.21 -5.60 3.77
CA ASP A 172 -4.78 -5.24 2.47
C ASP A 172 -3.76 -4.44 1.63
N GLU A 173 -3.93 -4.42 0.30
CA GLU A 173 -2.91 -4.10 -0.72
C GLU A 173 -2.27 -2.68 -0.68
N LYS A 174 -2.47 -1.88 0.38
CA LYS A 174 -2.03 -0.47 0.50
C LYS A 174 -1.19 -0.13 1.74
N LEU A 175 -0.50 -1.09 2.35
CA LEU A 175 0.45 -0.77 3.43
C LEU A 175 1.81 -0.31 2.87
N GLU A 176 2.21 0.91 3.18
CA GLU A 176 3.53 1.43 2.78
C GLU A 176 4.66 0.71 3.55
N ARG A 177 5.79 0.50 2.88
CA ARG A 177 6.95 -0.22 3.45
C ARG A 177 7.53 0.47 4.68
N SER A 178 7.54 1.80 4.70
CA SER A 178 8.02 2.62 5.81
C SER A 178 7.16 2.38 7.06
N THR A 179 5.84 2.52 6.93
CA THR A 179 4.86 2.28 7.99
C THR A 179 4.91 0.84 8.52
N ALA A 180 5.00 -0.15 7.62
CA ALA A 180 5.12 -1.56 8.01
C ALA A 180 6.39 -1.82 8.84
N LYS A 181 7.51 -1.20 8.45
CA LYS A 181 8.79 -1.33 9.17
C LYS A 181 8.70 -0.70 10.56
N THR A 182 8.11 0.48 10.66
CA THR A 182 7.91 1.17 11.95
C THR A 182 6.99 0.37 12.87
N MET A 183 5.89 -0.19 12.38
CA MET A 183 4.98 -0.99 13.21
C MET A 183 5.64 -2.29 13.71
N LEU A 184 6.33 -3.03 12.84
CA LEU A 184 6.90 -4.35 13.19
C LEU A 184 8.22 -4.29 13.95
N LYS A 185 9.07 -3.29 13.66
CA LYS A 185 10.42 -3.15 14.24
C LYS A 185 10.59 -1.89 15.11
N GLY A 186 9.54 -1.10 15.27
CA GLY A 186 9.58 0.10 16.09
C GLY A 186 9.77 -0.23 17.56
N SER A 187 10.27 0.75 18.31
CA SER A 187 10.31 0.70 19.76
C SER A 187 8.91 0.85 20.36
N ALA A 188 8.76 0.50 21.63
CA ALA A 188 7.55 0.86 22.38
C ALA A 188 7.34 2.38 22.36
N ASP A 189 6.08 2.80 22.35
CA ASP A 189 5.73 4.22 22.34
C ASP A 189 6.15 4.89 23.65
N CYS A 190 6.61 6.13 23.57
CA CYS A 190 6.88 6.94 24.75
C CYS A 190 5.57 7.26 25.49
N LEU A 191 5.61 7.24 26.82
CA LEU A 191 4.47 7.65 27.63
C LEU A 191 4.30 9.16 27.53
N ASN A 192 3.36 9.63 26.72
CA ASN A 192 3.04 11.05 26.58
C ASN A 192 1.81 11.42 27.44
N SER A 193 1.89 12.56 28.11
CA SER A 193 0.79 13.07 28.92
C SER A 193 -0.42 13.45 28.04
N ALA A 194 -1.59 12.90 28.37
CA ALA A 194 -2.89 13.32 27.81
C ALA A 194 -3.60 14.37 28.69
N PHE A 195 -2.84 15.04 29.57
CA PHE A 195 -3.38 16.03 30.50
C PHE A 195 -4.00 17.20 29.75
N HIS A 196 -5.24 17.54 30.09
CA HIS A 196 -5.97 18.69 29.57
C HIS A 196 -6.78 19.33 30.70
N LEU A 197 -6.97 20.65 30.62
CA LEU A 197 -7.77 21.40 31.58
C LEU A 197 -9.26 21.11 31.36
N SER A 198 -9.95 20.69 32.43
CA SER A 198 -11.41 20.56 32.45
C SER A 198 -12.03 21.56 33.42
N TYR A 199 -13.22 22.07 33.09
CA TYR A 199 -13.94 23.02 33.95
C TYR A 199 -14.16 22.47 35.36
N ASN A 200 -14.49 21.18 35.48
CA ASN A 200 -14.69 20.53 36.78
C ASN A 200 -13.41 20.55 37.63
N MET A 201 -12.25 20.24 37.02
CA MET A 201 -10.96 20.28 37.72
C MET A 201 -10.61 21.69 38.20
N LEU A 202 -10.82 22.71 37.36
CA LEU A 202 -10.59 24.11 37.73
C LEU A 202 -11.52 24.59 38.85
N LEU A 203 -12.82 24.30 38.74
CA LEU A 203 -13.81 24.67 39.75
C LEU A 203 -13.53 23.98 41.09
N ASN A 204 -13.08 22.73 41.08
CA ASN A 204 -12.67 22.03 42.30
C ASN A 204 -11.42 22.63 42.93
N GLN A 205 -10.45 23.06 42.11
CA GLN A 205 -9.26 23.77 42.61
C GLN A 205 -9.64 25.11 43.22
N MET A 206 -10.46 25.92 42.54
CA MET A 206 -10.94 27.21 43.07
C MET A 206 -11.81 27.08 44.33
N ARG A 207 -12.43 25.92 44.54
CA ARG A 207 -13.26 25.65 45.73
C ARG A 207 -12.43 25.35 46.98
N CYS A 208 -11.23 24.78 46.81
CA CYS A 208 -10.32 24.54 47.93
C CYS A 208 -9.52 25.81 48.25
N GLU A 209 -9.46 26.22 49.52
CA GLU A 209 -8.69 27.41 49.92
C GLU A 209 -7.18 27.28 49.63
N ASP A 210 -6.65 26.05 49.65
CA ASP A 210 -5.26 25.71 49.29
C ASP A 210 -5.07 25.33 47.81
N GLY A 211 -6.13 25.41 46.99
CA GLY A 211 -6.10 24.97 45.60
C GLY A 211 -5.54 26.05 44.66
N ASP A 212 -4.32 25.86 44.18
CA ASP A 212 -3.72 26.71 43.15
C ASP A 212 -3.71 25.99 41.78
N PRO A 213 -4.56 26.41 40.82
CA PRO A 213 -4.59 25.80 39.49
C PRO A 213 -3.28 26.03 38.72
N GLU A 214 -2.56 27.12 38.96
CA GLU A 214 -1.28 27.38 38.27
C GLU A 214 -0.20 26.41 38.72
N ASN A 215 -0.14 26.13 40.03
CA ASN A 215 0.80 25.15 40.57
C ASN A 215 0.51 23.73 40.08
N LEU A 216 -0.77 23.37 39.90
CA LEU A 216 -1.16 22.09 39.28
C LEU A 216 -0.66 22.00 37.83
N LEU A 217 -0.79 23.08 37.06
CA LEU A 217 -0.29 23.14 35.68
C LEU A 217 1.22 22.99 35.62
N ARG A 218 1.95 23.73 36.47
CA ARG A 218 3.42 23.67 36.55
C ARG A 218 3.93 22.28 36.92
N ASN A 219 3.25 21.59 37.85
CA ASN A 219 3.61 20.24 38.29
C ASN A 219 2.98 19.13 37.45
N SER A 220 2.33 19.46 36.32
CA SER A 220 1.75 18.46 35.44
C SER A 220 2.85 17.71 34.68
N PHE A 221 2.62 16.41 34.44
CA PHE A 221 3.55 15.62 33.62
C PHE A 221 3.67 16.17 32.19
N TYR A 222 2.64 16.85 31.69
CA TYR A 222 2.69 17.53 30.39
C TYR A 222 3.72 18.67 30.40
N GLN A 223 3.68 19.54 31.41
CA GLN A 223 4.64 20.63 31.54
C GLN A 223 6.06 20.10 31.74
N PHE A 224 6.23 19.05 32.56
CA PHE A 224 7.53 18.40 32.74
C PHE A 224 8.11 17.89 31.41
N GLN A 225 7.30 17.26 30.57
CA GLN A 225 7.73 16.78 29.25
C GLN A 225 8.10 17.94 28.30
N ALA A 226 7.33 19.02 28.33
CA ALA A 226 7.63 20.22 27.54
C ALA A 226 8.95 20.84 27.98
N ASP A 227 9.13 21.08 29.29
CA ASP A 227 10.34 21.68 29.84
C ASP A 227 11.58 20.81 29.59
N TRP A 228 11.43 19.48 29.65
CA TRP A 228 12.50 18.54 29.35
C TRP A 228 12.90 18.54 27.87
N ALA A 229 11.96 18.81 26.95
CA ALA A 229 12.22 18.87 25.52
C ALA A 229 12.81 20.21 25.05
N ILE A 230 12.65 21.30 25.81
CA ILE A 230 13.13 22.64 25.43
C ILE A 230 14.64 22.67 25.10
N PRO A 231 15.56 22.15 25.94
CA PRO A 231 16.99 22.25 25.66
C PRO A 231 17.42 21.55 24.36
N ASP A 232 16.80 20.39 24.06
CA ASP A 232 17.09 19.65 22.83
C ASP A 232 16.57 20.40 21.60
N LEU A 233 15.40 21.03 21.70
CA LEU A 233 14.84 21.85 20.62
C LEU A 233 15.63 23.15 20.42
N GLU A 234 16.06 23.82 21.49
CA GLU A 234 16.93 25.01 21.44
C GLU A 234 18.26 24.68 20.78
N LYS A 235 18.83 23.51 21.09
CA LYS A 235 20.05 23.04 20.44
C LYS A 235 19.83 22.79 18.95
N GLN A 236 18.76 22.10 18.56
CA GLN A 236 18.45 21.87 17.15
C GLN A 236 18.20 23.18 16.38
N ALA A 237 17.50 24.13 17.00
CA ALA A 237 17.29 25.45 16.41
C ALA A 237 18.62 26.17 16.18
N LYS A 238 19.52 26.12 17.17
CA LYS A 238 20.84 26.71 17.07
C LYS A 238 21.72 26.05 16.01
N ASP A 239 21.74 24.72 15.94
CA ASP A 239 22.49 23.99 14.91
C ASP A 239 21.99 24.37 13.49
N LEU A 240 20.66 24.51 13.31
CA LEU A 240 20.06 24.96 12.05
C LEU A 240 20.31 26.45 11.74
N GLU A 241 20.35 27.30 12.75
CA GLU A 241 20.73 28.72 12.60
C GLU A 241 22.20 28.85 12.16
N GLU A 242 23.10 28.05 12.74
CA GLU A 242 24.50 28.01 12.32
C GLU A 242 24.65 27.49 10.88
N GLU A 243 23.88 26.47 10.49
CA GLU A 243 23.83 26.00 9.10
C GLU A 243 23.32 27.10 8.15
N ARG A 244 22.25 27.83 8.52
CA ARG A 244 21.73 28.97 7.74
C ARG A 244 22.80 30.05 7.58
N ASP A 245 23.43 30.46 8.68
CA ASP A 245 24.40 31.56 8.69
C ASP A 245 25.69 31.20 7.95
N SER A 246 26.01 29.90 7.82
CA SER A 246 27.12 29.42 7.00
C SER A 246 26.89 29.57 5.49
N ILE A 247 25.63 29.68 5.04
CA ILE A 247 25.26 29.82 3.64
C ILE A 247 25.29 31.31 3.27
N VAL A 248 26.43 31.77 2.75
CA VAL A 248 26.57 33.15 2.26
C VAL A 248 26.17 33.22 0.79
N ILE A 249 25.14 34.01 0.48
CA ILE A 249 24.62 34.22 -0.87
C ILE A 249 24.90 35.68 -1.28
N GLU A 250 25.46 35.87 -2.47
CA GLU A 250 25.63 37.20 -3.06
C GLU A 250 24.25 37.76 -3.51
N GLU A 251 23.93 39.00 -3.16
CA GLU A 251 22.67 39.69 -3.50
C GLU A 251 21.39 38.94 -3.07
N GLU A 252 21.30 38.60 -1.78
CA GLU A 252 20.17 37.87 -1.17
C GLU A 252 18.79 38.47 -1.51
N ASP A 253 18.62 39.79 -1.38
CA ASP A 253 17.36 40.48 -1.67
C ASP A 253 16.89 40.27 -3.13
N SER A 254 17.80 40.29 -4.09
CA SER A 254 17.49 40.07 -5.52
C SER A 254 17.11 38.62 -5.78
N LEU A 255 17.82 37.68 -5.14
CA LEU A 255 17.56 36.25 -5.28
C LEU A 255 16.23 35.84 -4.64
N GLU A 256 15.89 36.40 -3.48
CA GLU A 256 14.61 36.18 -2.82
C GLU A 256 13.44 36.61 -3.71
N ASN A 257 13.54 37.81 -4.31
CA ASN A 257 12.56 38.30 -5.27
C ASN A 257 12.45 37.40 -6.50
N TYR A 258 13.57 36.93 -7.05
CA TYR A 258 13.55 36.01 -8.19
C TYR A 258 12.94 34.64 -7.83
N TYR A 259 13.27 34.11 -6.65
CA TYR A 259 12.75 32.83 -6.17
C TYR A 259 11.26 32.87 -5.88
N SER A 260 10.77 33.94 -5.23
CA SER A 260 9.35 34.14 -4.98
C SER A 260 8.56 34.26 -6.28
N LEU A 261 9.08 34.98 -7.28
CA LEU A 261 8.50 35.03 -8.63
C LEU A 261 8.48 33.65 -9.30
N LEU A 262 9.52 32.83 -9.14
CA LEU A 262 9.54 31.46 -9.66
C LEU A 262 8.50 30.56 -8.98
N GLN A 263 8.31 30.70 -7.66
CA GLN A 263 7.30 29.93 -6.91
C GLN A 263 5.87 30.37 -7.28
N GLN A 264 5.65 31.67 -7.45
CA GLN A 264 4.40 32.22 -7.99
C GLN A 264 4.16 31.70 -9.41
N TYR A 265 5.15 31.74 -10.29
CA TYR A 265 5.01 31.21 -11.65
C TYR A 265 4.67 29.72 -11.66
N LYS A 266 5.27 28.91 -10.77
CA LYS A 266 4.94 27.49 -10.64
C LYS A 266 3.50 27.26 -10.18
N SER A 267 3.06 27.94 -9.12
CA SER A 267 1.68 27.84 -8.62
C SER A 267 0.66 28.31 -9.65
N LEU A 268 0.86 29.47 -10.28
CA LEU A 268 -0.02 29.95 -11.36
C LEU A 268 -0.07 28.97 -12.54
N LYS A 269 1.05 28.33 -12.89
CA LYS A 269 1.08 27.34 -13.97
C LYS A 269 0.29 26.07 -13.60
N GLU A 270 0.32 25.65 -12.35
CA GLU A 270 -0.50 24.54 -11.84
C GLU A 270 -2.00 24.91 -11.85
N ASP A 271 -2.37 26.10 -11.39
CA ASP A 271 -3.75 26.58 -11.45
C ASP A 271 -4.28 26.64 -12.89
N LEU A 272 -3.46 27.16 -13.82
CA LEU A 272 -3.80 27.25 -15.24
C LEU A 272 -3.97 25.83 -15.83
N ARG A 273 -3.11 24.89 -15.44
CA ARG A 273 -3.21 23.49 -15.85
C ARG A 273 -4.53 22.88 -15.38
N ASP A 274 -4.90 23.07 -14.12
CA ASP A 274 -6.16 22.51 -13.57
C ASP A 274 -7.39 23.06 -14.30
N ILE A 275 -7.38 24.35 -14.64
CA ILE A 275 -8.45 24.97 -15.43
C ILE A 275 -8.50 24.37 -16.85
N VAL A 276 -7.36 24.31 -17.56
CA VAL A 276 -7.30 23.83 -18.96
C VAL A 276 -7.67 22.36 -19.06
N PHE A 277 -7.23 21.55 -18.10
CA PHE A 277 -7.47 20.11 -18.09
C PHE A 277 -8.77 19.70 -17.41
N SER A 278 -9.57 20.65 -16.92
CA SER A 278 -10.94 20.34 -16.51
C SER A 278 -11.71 19.69 -17.69
N PRO A 279 -12.51 18.64 -17.44
CA PRO A 279 -13.19 17.87 -18.50
C PRO A 279 -14.03 18.76 -19.43
N ARG A 280 -14.58 19.86 -18.92
CA ARG A 280 -15.33 20.84 -19.72
C ARG A 280 -14.54 21.41 -20.90
N TYR A 281 -13.25 21.69 -20.75
CA TYR A 281 -12.45 22.33 -21.80
C TYR A 281 -11.58 21.33 -22.59
N CYS A 282 -11.08 20.27 -21.94
CA CYS A 282 -10.10 19.39 -22.58
C CYS A 282 -10.71 18.30 -23.48
N LEU A 283 -11.95 17.86 -23.22
CA LEU A 283 -12.60 16.74 -23.92
C LEU A 283 -12.61 16.87 -25.46
N PRO A 284 -12.94 18.03 -26.07
CA PRO A 284 -12.89 18.18 -27.54
C PRO A 284 -11.49 18.00 -28.13
N PHE A 285 -10.46 18.20 -27.31
CA PHE A 285 -9.06 18.13 -27.70
C PHE A 285 -8.46 16.73 -27.49
N LEU A 286 -9.12 15.79 -26.82
CA LEU A 286 -8.62 14.42 -26.58
C LEU A 286 -8.86 13.47 -27.77
N GLN A 287 -8.63 13.95 -28.98
CA GLN A 287 -8.83 13.16 -30.19
C GLN A 287 -7.69 12.14 -30.41
N PRO A 288 -7.99 10.95 -30.94
CA PRO A 288 -6.98 9.93 -31.24
C PRO A 288 -5.93 10.49 -32.21
N GLY A 289 -4.66 10.15 -31.96
CA GLY A 289 -3.51 10.63 -32.72
C GLY A 289 -2.87 11.90 -32.18
N ARG A 290 -3.47 12.59 -31.22
CA ARG A 290 -2.88 13.80 -30.64
C ARG A 290 -1.67 13.47 -29.76
N LEU A 291 -0.66 14.33 -29.79
CA LEU A 291 0.49 14.20 -28.89
C LEU A 291 0.20 14.83 -27.54
N VAL A 292 0.64 14.14 -26.49
CA VAL A 292 0.41 14.52 -25.09
C VAL A 292 1.71 14.43 -24.34
N CYS A 293 1.95 15.42 -23.49
CA CYS A 293 3.10 15.48 -22.62
C CYS A 293 2.67 14.99 -21.23
N ILE A 294 3.28 13.90 -20.75
CA ILE A 294 2.95 13.25 -19.47
C ILE A 294 4.16 13.34 -18.54
N GLN A 295 3.90 13.63 -17.27
CA GLN A 295 4.95 13.65 -16.26
C GLN A 295 5.36 12.23 -15.85
N CYS A 296 6.66 11.95 -15.84
CA CYS A 296 7.17 10.65 -15.43
C CYS A 296 6.98 10.44 -13.93
N THR A 297 6.51 9.26 -13.54
CA THR A 297 6.40 8.87 -12.13
C THR A 297 7.80 8.70 -11.52
N ARG A 298 8.20 9.60 -10.61
CA ARG A 298 9.50 9.52 -9.89
C ARG A 298 9.64 8.14 -9.23
N SER A 299 10.78 7.47 -9.44
CA SER A 299 11.12 6.27 -8.66
C SER A 299 11.99 6.55 -7.45
N ASP A 300 12.64 7.71 -7.36
CA ASP A 300 13.64 7.98 -6.32
C ASP A 300 13.57 9.45 -5.87
N GLU A 301 13.32 9.65 -4.58
CA GLU A 301 13.11 10.98 -3.96
C GLU A 301 14.40 11.81 -3.80
N ASN A 302 15.59 11.30 -4.15
CA ASN A 302 16.85 11.90 -3.68
C ASN A 302 17.64 12.75 -4.68
N SER A 303 17.01 13.44 -5.61
CA SER A 303 17.68 14.58 -6.26
C SER A 303 16.68 15.68 -6.67
N PRO A 304 16.85 16.92 -6.19
CA PRO A 304 16.19 18.08 -6.76
C PRO A 304 16.95 18.47 -8.03
N SER A 305 16.77 17.72 -9.11
CA SER A 305 17.22 18.20 -10.42
C SER A 305 16.38 19.42 -10.80
N LEU A 306 16.96 20.61 -10.80
CA LEU A 306 16.32 21.86 -11.23
C LEU A 306 15.82 21.83 -12.70
N SER A 307 16.19 20.81 -13.49
CA SER A 307 15.78 20.65 -14.88
C SER A 307 14.38 20.04 -15.01
N ILE A 308 13.38 20.91 -15.20
CA ILE A 308 11.99 20.55 -15.54
C ILE A 308 11.92 19.70 -16.83
N GLU A 309 12.92 19.77 -17.69
CA GLU A 309 12.96 19.10 -19.00
C GLU A 309 13.31 17.60 -18.93
N ASP A 310 13.88 17.11 -17.83
CA ASP A 310 14.34 15.72 -17.74
C ASP A 310 13.26 14.72 -17.26
N GLN A 311 12.10 15.21 -16.84
CA GLN A 311 11.07 14.40 -16.17
C GLN A 311 9.75 14.27 -16.94
N VAL A 312 9.73 14.63 -18.23
CA VAL A 312 8.50 14.62 -19.03
C VAL A 312 8.69 13.78 -20.29
N THR A 313 7.67 13.00 -20.63
CA THR A 313 7.65 12.14 -21.82
C THR A 313 6.47 12.48 -22.72
N TRP A 314 6.72 12.47 -24.03
CA TRP A 314 5.68 12.63 -25.04
C TRP A 314 5.08 11.27 -25.43
N GLY A 315 3.75 11.22 -25.52
CA GLY A 315 2.96 10.07 -25.94
C GLY A 315 1.88 10.45 -26.95
N VAL A 316 1.16 9.44 -27.43
CA VAL A 316 0.07 9.60 -28.42
C VAL A 316 -1.24 9.09 -27.83
N ILE A 317 -2.30 9.89 -27.89
CA ILE A 317 -3.65 9.45 -27.49
C ILE A 317 -4.14 8.39 -28.46
N ILE A 318 -4.57 7.24 -27.92
CA ILE A 318 -5.28 6.21 -28.69
C ILE A 318 -6.77 6.33 -28.45
N ASN A 319 -7.18 6.42 -27.19
CA ASN A 319 -8.58 6.51 -26.80
C ASN A 319 -8.70 7.28 -25.48
N PHE A 320 -9.92 7.63 -25.09
CA PHE A 320 -10.21 8.09 -23.74
C PHE A 320 -11.54 7.50 -23.28
N GLU A 321 -11.63 7.15 -22.01
CA GLU A 321 -12.78 6.50 -21.40
C GLU A 321 -13.21 7.24 -20.13
N ARG A 322 -14.52 7.28 -19.89
CA ARG A 322 -15.06 7.78 -18.63
C ARG A 322 -14.95 6.67 -17.58
N VAL A 323 -14.34 6.98 -16.45
CA VAL A 323 -14.24 6.05 -15.32
C VAL A 323 -15.66 5.80 -14.78
N LYS A 324 -16.08 4.52 -14.81
CA LYS A 324 -17.36 4.08 -14.25
C LYS A 324 -17.11 3.66 -12.80
N ASP A 325 -17.39 4.55 -11.85
CA ASP A 325 -17.32 4.20 -10.43
C ASP A 325 -18.50 3.29 -10.03
N LEU A 326 -18.22 2.25 -9.25
CA LEU A 326 -19.18 1.23 -8.77
C LEU A 326 -20.19 1.74 -7.72
N SER A 327 -20.12 3.03 -7.34
CA SER A 327 -21.03 3.62 -6.34
C SER A 327 -22.23 4.28 -7.03
N GLU A 328 -23.44 3.77 -6.76
CA GLU A 328 -24.72 4.26 -7.33
C GLU A 328 -24.95 5.77 -7.06
N TYR A 329 -24.26 6.37 -6.09
CA TYR A 329 -24.39 7.78 -5.72
C TYR A 329 -23.69 8.77 -6.68
N ASN A 330 -22.69 8.33 -7.45
CA ASN A 330 -21.91 9.22 -8.34
C ASN A 330 -22.25 9.05 -9.84
N ALA A 331 -23.14 8.13 -10.20
CA ALA A 331 -23.59 7.93 -11.58
C ALA A 331 -24.37 9.13 -12.16
N SER A 332 -24.84 10.03 -11.28
CA SER A 332 -25.58 11.25 -11.59
C SER A 332 -24.71 12.49 -11.85
N ARG A 333 -23.38 12.40 -11.73
CA ARG A 333 -22.50 13.53 -12.05
C ARG A 333 -22.60 13.88 -13.54
N LYS A 334 -22.76 15.17 -13.80
CA LYS A 334 -22.67 15.73 -15.16
C LYS A 334 -21.34 15.27 -15.79
N PRO A 335 -21.29 15.04 -17.12
CA PRO A 335 -20.07 14.61 -17.80
C PRO A 335 -18.90 15.60 -17.58
N GLU A 336 -19.19 16.85 -17.23
CA GLU A 336 -18.19 17.88 -16.92
C GLU A 336 -17.44 17.64 -15.59
N ASP A 337 -18.04 16.90 -14.64
CA ASP A 337 -17.49 16.63 -13.30
C ASP A 337 -17.07 15.16 -13.12
N ALA A 338 -17.01 14.42 -14.22
CA ALA A 338 -16.65 13.01 -14.23
C ALA A 338 -15.14 12.81 -14.37
N ASN A 339 -14.63 11.73 -13.77
CA ASN A 339 -13.25 11.31 -13.97
C ASN A 339 -13.10 10.61 -15.32
N TYR A 340 -12.07 10.99 -16.07
CA TYR A 340 -11.72 10.40 -17.35
C TYR A 340 -10.29 9.87 -17.30
N THR A 341 -10.08 8.74 -17.94
CA THR A 341 -8.77 8.15 -18.20
C THR A 341 -8.49 8.21 -19.70
N VAL A 342 -7.27 8.60 -20.06
CA VAL A 342 -6.81 8.69 -21.44
C VAL A 342 -5.82 7.56 -21.68
N ASP A 343 -6.08 6.74 -22.69
CA ASP A 343 -5.16 5.70 -23.13
C ASP A 343 -4.08 6.33 -23.99
N VAL A 344 -2.86 6.39 -23.46
CA VAL A 344 -1.72 7.01 -24.13
C VAL A 344 -0.66 5.96 -24.43
N LEU A 345 -0.19 5.95 -25.67
CA LEU A 345 0.96 5.18 -26.10
C LEU A 345 2.25 5.93 -25.72
N THR A 346 3.01 5.37 -24.78
CA THR A 346 4.29 5.92 -24.32
C THR A 346 5.36 4.85 -24.19
N ARG A 347 6.60 5.28 -23.95
CA ARG A 347 7.69 4.39 -23.51
C ARG A 347 7.53 4.08 -22.03
N CYS A 348 7.51 2.80 -21.71
CA CYS A 348 7.40 2.35 -20.33
C CYS A 348 8.47 1.31 -19.99
N GLY A 349 9.01 1.41 -18.78
CA GLY A 349 9.83 0.40 -18.16
C GLY A 349 8.93 -0.62 -17.48
N VAL A 350 8.99 -1.88 -17.91
CA VAL A 350 8.23 -2.97 -17.30
C VAL A 350 9.09 -3.65 -16.26
N ARG A 351 8.73 -3.55 -14.97
CA ARG A 351 9.30 -4.42 -13.92
C ARG A 351 8.35 -5.59 -13.70
N LYS A 352 8.81 -6.81 -14.00
CA LYS A 352 8.11 -8.05 -13.65
C LYS A 352 8.28 -8.29 -12.15
N GLY A 353 7.23 -8.04 -11.36
CA GLY A 353 7.14 -8.51 -9.99
C GLY A 353 6.76 -9.99 -9.94
N GLU A 354 7.04 -10.65 -8.81
CA GLU A 354 6.76 -12.09 -8.57
C GLU A 354 5.26 -12.44 -8.53
N VAL A 355 4.38 -11.42 -8.44
CA VAL A 355 2.92 -11.56 -8.48
C VAL A 355 2.43 -10.96 -9.79
N ALA A 356 1.44 -11.59 -10.44
CA ALA A 356 0.94 -11.35 -11.80
C ALA A 356 0.43 -9.92 -12.15
N LYS A 357 0.71 -8.89 -11.35
CA LYS A 357 0.52 -7.48 -11.69
C LYS A 357 1.83 -6.90 -12.25
N LYS A 358 1.86 -6.64 -13.57
CA LYS A 358 2.93 -5.88 -14.21
C LYS A 358 2.91 -4.45 -13.67
N THR A 359 3.97 -4.03 -12.98
CA THR A 359 4.16 -2.62 -12.63
C THR A 359 4.76 -1.91 -13.85
N ILE A 360 3.96 -1.04 -14.46
CA ILE A 360 4.33 -0.27 -15.65
C ILE A 360 4.72 1.12 -15.14
N LYS A 361 5.96 1.55 -15.39
CA LYS A 361 6.42 2.90 -15.09
C LYS A 361 6.66 3.66 -16.38
N ILE A 362 6.16 4.90 -16.47
CA ILE A 362 6.44 5.79 -17.59
C ILE A 362 7.88 6.28 -17.45
N VAL A 363 8.66 6.10 -18.51
CA VAL A 363 10.11 6.30 -18.50
C VAL A 363 10.47 7.52 -19.37
N PRO A 364 11.48 8.33 -19.00
CA PRO A 364 11.96 9.44 -19.82
C PRO A 364 12.42 9.00 -21.22
N LEU A 365 12.36 9.90 -22.21
CA LEU A 365 12.80 9.61 -23.58
C LEU A 365 14.25 9.12 -23.69
N LYS A 366 15.11 9.50 -22.73
CA LYS A 366 16.54 9.15 -22.66
C LYS A 366 16.78 7.70 -22.23
N GLU A 367 15.84 7.11 -21.50
CA GLU A 367 15.97 5.75 -20.96
C GLU A 367 15.34 4.71 -21.89
N PRO A 368 15.87 3.47 -21.93
CA PRO A 368 15.30 2.40 -22.73
C PRO A 368 13.95 1.96 -22.16
N GLY A 369 12.92 1.90 -23.01
CA GLY A 369 11.57 1.48 -22.62
C GLY A 369 10.84 0.81 -23.77
N GLU A 370 9.90 -0.07 -23.43
CA GLU A 370 9.04 -0.75 -24.40
C GLU A 370 7.80 0.12 -24.71
N PRO A 371 7.31 0.12 -25.97
CA PRO A 371 6.11 0.88 -26.32
C PRO A 371 4.87 0.17 -25.79
N ILE A 372 4.18 0.80 -24.84
CA ILE A 372 3.01 0.24 -24.15
C ILE A 372 1.92 1.31 -24.08
N VAL A 373 0.67 0.87 -24.21
CA VAL A 373 -0.52 1.70 -23.98
C VAL A 373 -0.82 1.70 -22.50
N VAL A 374 -0.85 2.89 -21.89
CA VAL A 374 -1.12 3.07 -20.47
C VAL A 374 -2.32 4.01 -20.32
N SER A 375 -3.27 3.62 -19.49
CA SER A 375 -4.41 4.45 -19.12
C SER A 375 -3.97 5.42 -18.02
N VAL A 376 -3.95 6.71 -18.34
CA VAL A 376 -3.45 7.79 -17.49
C VAL A 376 -4.62 8.73 -17.14
N PRO A 377 -4.82 9.12 -15.86
CA PRO A 377 -5.84 10.09 -15.51
C PRO A 377 -5.50 11.47 -16.10
N ILE A 378 -6.51 12.28 -16.42
CA ILE A 378 -6.30 13.61 -17.01
C ILE A 378 -5.40 14.51 -16.13
N SER A 379 -5.43 14.32 -14.80
CA SER A 379 -4.58 15.01 -13.83
C SER A 379 -3.07 14.77 -13.98
N GLU A 380 -2.65 13.73 -14.71
CA GLU A 380 -1.23 13.43 -14.96
C GLU A 380 -0.73 14.03 -16.29
N ILE A 381 -1.63 14.63 -17.09
CA ILE A 381 -1.29 15.27 -18.36
C ILE A 381 -0.77 16.68 -18.12
N ASN A 382 0.40 17.02 -18.65
CA ASN A 382 1.03 18.33 -18.49
C ASN A 382 0.67 19.29 -19.63
N SER A 383 0.69 18.82 -20.89
CA SER A 383 0.31 19.65 -22.04
C SER A 383 -0.20 18.81 -23.23
N LEU A 384 -1.00 19.44 -24.09
CA LEU A 384 -1.49 18.88 -25.35
C LEU A 384 -0.81 19.57 -26.52
N SER A 385 -0.45 18.83 -27.56
CA SER A 385 0.07 19.42 -28.78
C SER A 385 -1.04 19.90 -29.73
N SER A 386 -0.67 20.83 -30.62
CA SER A 386 -1.52 21.25 -31.73
C SER A 386 -1.51 20.26 -32.92
N VAL A 387 -0.64 19.25 -32.90
CA VAL A 387 -0.38 18.33 -34.02
C VAL A 387 -1.01 16.96 -33.74
N ARG A 388 -1.60 16.35 -34.78
CA ARG A 388 -2.14 14.99 -34.71
C ARG A 388 -1.39 14.08 -35.69
N LEU A 389 -0.98 12.92 -35.21
CA LEU A 389 -0.49 11.82 -36.03
C LEU A 389 -1.68 11.07 -36.61
N VAL A 390 -1.58 10.69 -37.88
CA VAL A 390 -2.57 9.82 -38.51
C VAL A 390 -2.33 8.40 -37.99
N ILE A 391 -3.29 7.90 -37.22
CA ILE A 391 -3.28 6.52 -36.73
C ILE A 391 -4.11 5.65 -37.68
N SER A 392 -3.52 4.57 -38.18
CA SER A 392 -4.25 3.54 -38.95
C SER A 392 -5.21 2.79 -38.02
N LYS A 393 -6.45 2.56 -38.48
CA LYS A 393 -7.49 1.87 -37.71
C LYS A 393 -7.14 0.40 -37.37
N ASP A 394 -6.19 -0.19 -38.09
CA ASP A 394 -5.71 -1.57 -37.89
C ASP A 394 -4.49 -1.65 -36.96
N LEU A 395 -4.58 -1.05 -35.77
CA LEU A 395 -3.61 -1.26 -34.70
C LEU A 395 -3.85 -2.64 -34.06
N LEU A 396 -3.53 -3.70 -34.80
CA LEU A 396 -3.32 -5.02 -34.22
C LEU A 396 -2.15 -4.93 -33.22
N PRO A 397 -2.17 -5.68 -32.10
CA PRO A 397 -1.15 -5.65 -31.05
C PRO A 397 0.13 -6.36 -31.51
N ARG A 398 0.69 -5.96 -32.64
CA ARG A 398 2.04 -6.33 -33.07
C ARG A 398 2.97 -5.21 -32.65
N HIS A 399 4.03 -5.56 -31.91
CA HIS A 399 5.07 -4.64 -31.45
C HIS A 399 5.56 -3.67 -32.55
N GLU A 400 5.57 -4.09 -33.82
CA GLU A 400 6.00 -3.27 -34.96
C GLU A 400 5.16 -2.01 -35.21
N GLY A 401 3.83 -2.07 -35.05
CA GLY A 401 2.95 -0.92 -35.27
C GLY A 401 3.16 0.19 -34.25
N TYR A 402 3.29 -0.19 -32.98
CA TYR A 402 3.56 0.74 -31.88
C TYR A 402 4.97 1.34 -31.95
N VAL A 403 5.97 0.54 -32.35
CA VAL A 403 7.33 1.04 -32.59
C VAL A 403 7.33 2.12 -33.66
N ARG A 404 6.60 1.93 -34.77
CA ARG A 404 6.53 2.93 -35.85
C ARG A 404 5.93 4.26 -35.39
N ILE A 405 4.84 4.23 -34.61
CA ILE A 405 4.23 5.44 -34.05
C ILE A 405 5.21 6.15 -33.12
N LEU A 406 5.88 5.40 -32.25
CA LEU A 406 6.85 5.94 -31.31
C LEU A 406 8.08 6.53 -32.00
N MET A 407 8.54 5.93 -33.10
CA MET A 407 9.60 6.49 -33.94
C MET A 407 9.18 7.83 -34.55
N ASN A 408 7.92 7.98 -34.98
CA ASN A 408 7.40 9.26 -35.44
C ASN A 408 7.35 10.31 -34.33
N VAL A 409 7.02 9.92 -33.09
CA VAL A 409 7.06 10.80 -31.91
C VAL A 409 8.50 11.26 -31.62
N VAL A 410 9.46 10.34 -31.67
CA VAL A 410 10.89 10.67 -31.46
C VAL A 410 11.44 11.54 -32.57
N ALA A 411 11.10 11.24 -33.83
CA ALA A 411 11.46 12.06 -34.98
C ALA A 411 10.86 13.47 -34.84
N PHE A 412 9.60 13.58 -34.43
CA PHE A 412 8.96 14.86 -34.13
C PHE A 412 9.70 15.62 -33.02
N TYR A 413 10.03 14.95 -31.92
CA TYR A 413 10.78 15.54 -30.81
C TYR A 413 12.15 16.06 -31.25
N ILE A 414 12.93 15.25 -31.98
CA ILE A 414 14.25 15.65 -32.50
C ILE A 414 14.14 16.84 -33.46
N CYS A 415 13.14 16.82 -34.34
CA CYS A 415 12.84 17.91 -35.28
C CYS A 415 12.42 19.21 -34.57
N PHE A 416 11.62 19.11 -33.51
CA PHE A 416 11.13 20.27 -32.76
C PHE A 416 12.22 20.88 -31.89
N SER A 417 13.05 20.05 -31.26
CA SER A 417 14.20 20.49 -30.46
C SER A 417 15.32 21.10 -31.29
N ASN A 418 15.39 20.81 -32.60
CA ASN A 418 16.49 21.25 -33.46
C ASN A 418 15.96 21.86 -34.77
N LYS A 419 15.61 23.16 -34.74
CA LYS A 419 14.99 23.91 -35.86
C LYS A 419 15.71 23.78 -37.21
N ARG A 420 17.03 23.49 -37.23
CA ARG A 420 17.83 23.31 -38.45
C ARG A 420 17.68 21.93 -39.11
N LEU A 421 17.38 20.88 -38.34
CA LEU A 421 17.25 19.50 -38.85
C LEU A 421 15.93 19.25 -39.56
N PHE A 422 14.88 20.01 -39.21
CA PHE A 422 13.55 19.91 -39.82
C PHE A 422 13.62 20.09 -41.34
N SER A 423 14.35 21.10 -41.83
CA SER A 423 14.41 21.38 -43.27
C SER A 423 15.16 20.30 -44.08
N ILE A 424 16.13 19.63 -43.47
CA ILE A 424 16.96 18.61 -44.13
C ILE A 424 16.21 17.27 -44.17
N LEU A 425 15.60 16.86 -43.06
CA LEU A 425 14.86 15.59 -42.97
C LEU A 425 13.55 15.62 -43.78
N TYR A 426 12.86 16.77 -43.84
CA TYR A 426 11.66 16.92 -44.67
C TYR A 426 11.99 16.87 -46.16
N PHE A 427 13.13 17.44 -46.57
CA PHE A 427 13.60 17.36 -47.96
C PHE A 427 14.01 15.93 -48.34
N ILE A 428 14.66 15.19 -47.43
CA ILE A 428 15.02 13.78 -47.65
C ILE A 428 13.76 12.90 -47.71
N SER A 429 12.76 13.10 -46.85
CA SER A 429 11.51 12.35 -46.89
C SER A 429 10.73 12.61 -48.18
N PHE A 430 10.65 13.86 -48.63
CA PHE A 430 9.95 14.24 -49.86
C PHE A 430 10.62 13.65 -51.12
N VAL A 431 11.96 13.65 -51.17
CA VAL A 431 12.71 13.02 -52.26
C VAL A 431 12.58 11.50 -52.22
N CYS A 432 12.55 10.88 -51.03
CA CYS A 432 12.33 9.44 -50.89
C CYS A 432 10.91 9.01 -51.31
N ASP A 433 9.86 9.75 -50.95
CA ASP A 433 8.49 9.44 -51.35
C ASP A 433 8.29 9.62 -52.88
N ALA A 434 8.97 10.59 -53.49
CA ALA A 434 8.97 10.78 -54.95
C ALA A 434 9.72 9.63 -55.68
N LEU A 435 10.81 9.13 -55.09
CA LEU A 435 11.55 7.99 -55.63
C LEU A 435 10.81 6.66 -55.42
N ASP A 436 10.06 6.51 -54.32
CA ASP A 436 9.19 5.35 -54.06
C ASP A 436 8.12 5.21 -55.15
N GLY A 437 7.48 6.32 -55.54
CA GLY A 437 6.50 6.35 -56.62
C GLY A 437 7.08 6.02 -58.01
N TRP A 438 8.36 6.32 -58.22
CA TRP A 438 9.08 5.99 -59.46
C TRP A 438 9.55 4.53 -59.50
N PHE A 439 10.10 4.01 -58.40
CA PHE A 439 10.59 2.63 -58.31
C PHE A 439 9.47 1.59 -58.25
N ALA A 440 8.34 1.91 -57.59
CA ALA A 440 7.16 1.04 -57.54
C ALA A 440 6.54 0.80 -58.93
N ARG A 441 6.76 1.69 -59.90
CA ARG A 441 6.29 1.54 -61.29
C ARG A 441 7.22 0.72 -62.18
N LYS A 442 8.47 0.44 -61.76
CA LYS A 442 9.52 -0.06 -62.68
C LYS A 442 10.18 -1.38 -62.29
N LEU A 443 9.92 -1.95 -61.11
CA LEU A 443 10.55 -3.20 -60.66
C LEU A 443 9.54 -4.25 -60.19
N ASN A 444 9.79 -5.52 -60.56
CA ASN A 444 9.04 -6.69 -60.08
C ASN A 444 9.23 -6.91 -58.56
N GLN A 445 8.20 -7.45 -57.92
CA GLN A 445 8.01 -7.55 -56.45
C GLN A 445 9.22 -8.09 -55.66
N GLY A 446 10.04 -8.98 -56.23
CA GLY A 446 11.22 -9.54 -55.55
C GLY A 446 12.36 -8.53 -55.35
N SER A 447 12.53 -7.55 -56.25
CA SER A 447 13.58 -6.52 -56.14
C SER A 447 13.19 -5.37 -55.22
N PHE A 448 11.88 -5.18 -54.98
CA PHE A 448 11.36 -4.15 -54.08
C PHE A 448 11.65 -4.48 -52.60
N GLN A 449 11.61 -5.77 -52.24
CA GLN A 449 11.92 -6.23 -50.88
C GLN A 449 13.42 -6.12 -50.56
N ALA A 450 14.29 -6.43 -51.53
CA ALA A 450 15.73 -6.20 -51.41
C ALA A 450 16.07 -4.70 -51.32
N TRP A 451 15.35 -3.85 -52.06
CA TRP A 451 15.49 -2.39 -51.99
C TRP A 451 14.98 -1.80 -50.66
N LEU A 452 13.90 -2.34 -50.08
CA LEU A 452 13.43 -1.96 -48.74
C LEU A 452 14.46 -2.34 -47.65
N TYR A 453 15.10 -3.51 -47.78
CA TYR A 453 16.19 -3.93 -46.88
C TYR A 453 17.42 -3.03 -47.04
N PHE A 454 17.76 -2.65 -48.27
CA PHE A 454 18.83 -1.68 -48.56
C PHE A 454 18.48 -0.27 -48.03
N ARG A 455 17.20 0.13 -48.01
CA ARG A 455 16.69 1.40 -47.45
C ARG A 455 16.85 1.48 -45.93
N VAL A 456 16.55 0.40 -45.21
CA VAL A 456 16.78 0.31 -43.76
C VAL A 456 18.26 0.38 -43.46
N ILE A 457 19.10 -0.35 -44.19
CA ILE A 457 20.56 -0.36 -44.02
C ILE A 457 21.19 1.00 -44.44
N ALA A 458 20.73 1.63 -45.51
CA ALA A 458 21.25 2.93 -45.98
C ALA A 458 20.81 4.09 -45.09
N CYS A 459 19.57 4.10 -44.57
CA CYS A 459 19.17 5.03 -43.51
C CYS A 459 19.97 4.78 -42.22
N PHE A 460 20.25 3.52 -41.87
CA PHE A 460 21.15 3.20 -40.76
C PHE A 460 22.58 3.70 -41.01
N ARG A 461 23.11 3.56 -42.23
CA ARG A 461 24.50 3.90 -42.60
C ARG A 461 24.72 5.41 -42.81
N TYR A 462 23.68 6.16 -43.20
CA TYR A 462 23.71 7.64 -43.28
C TYR A 462 23.38 8.33 -41.95
N CYS A 463 22.54 7.72 -41.10
CA CYS A 463 22.32 8.21 -39.73
C CYS A 463 23.41 7.76 -38.74
N GLN A 464 24.14 6.66 -39.02
CA GLN A 464 25.24 6.20 -38.17
C GLN A 464 26.34 7.24 -37.94
N PRO A 465 26.85 7.99 -38.93
CA PRO A 465 27.85 9.02 -38.65
C PRO A 465 27.26 10.19 -37.85
N LEU A 466 25.97 10.53 -37.97
CA LEU A 466 25.35 11.62 -37.19
C LEU A 466 25.02 11.19 -35.73
N VAL A 467 24.63 9.93 -35.53
CA VAL A 467 24.41 9.35 -34.19
C VAL A 467 25.74 9.02 -33.52
N ALA A 468 26.75 8.59 -34.27
CA ALA A 468 28.10 8.35 -33.77
C ALA A 468 28.85 9.65 -33.46
N ASP A 469 28.64 10.75 -34.19
CA ASP A 469 29.29 12.04 -33.89
C ASP A 469 28.62 12.74 -32.67
N VAL A 470 27.35 12.44 -32.39
CA VAL A 470 26.67 12.84 -31.14
C VAL A 470 27.00 11.91 -29.97
N GLN A 471 27.14 10.59 -30.18
CA GLN A 471 27.61 9.66 -29.15
C GLN A 471 29.11 9.82 -28.85
N ALA A 472 29.95 10.13 -29.82
CA ALA A 472 31.39 10.36 -29.64
C ALA A 472 31.68 11.68 -28.91
N LYS A 473 30.86 12.72 -29.12
CA LYS A 473 30.96 13.99 -28.36
C LYS A 473 30.35 13.93 -26.96
N LEU A 474 29.61 12.87 -26.63
CA LEU A 474 29.09 12.60 -25.28
C LEU A 474 29.92 11.56 -24.49
N VAL A 475 30.91 10.92 -25.12
CA VAL A 475 31.81 9.95 -24.44
C VAL A 475 33.24 10.51 -24.24
N ILE A 476 33.56 11.72 -24.73
CA ILE A 476 34.82 12.42 -24.42
C ILE A 476 34.54 13.72 -23.65
N LYS A 477 34.16 13.56 -22.39
CA LYS A 477 34.56 14.39 -21.24
C LYS A 477 34.10 13.66 -19.96
N LYS A 478 34.86 12.61 -19.65
CA LYS A 478 35.24 12.34 -18.25
C LYS A 478 36.41 13.24 -17.91
#